data_AF-A0A713MUU2-F1
#
_entry.id   AF-A0A713MUU2-F1
#
_cell.length_a   1.000
_cell.length_b   1.000
_cell.length_c   1.000
_cell.angle_alpha   90.00
_cell.angle_beta   90.00
_cell.angle_gamma   90.00
#
_symmetry.space_group_name_H-M   'P 1'
#
loop_
_entity.id
_entity.type
_entity.pdbx_description
1 polymer ?
#
loop_
_entity_poly.entity_id
_entity_poly.type
_entity_poly.pdbx_seq_one_letter_code
_entity_poly.pdbx_strand_id
1 'polypeptide(L)' 'MTQYQALIIGFGKAGKTLAATLAKTGWRVAIIEQSAS' A
#
# COMPACT_ATOMS: atom_id res chain seq x y z
N MET A 1 7.68 15.36 8.39
CA MET A 1 6.68 14.90 7.40
C MET A 1 7.12 13.57 6.84
N THR A 2 6.29 12.52 6.91
CA THR A 2 6.64 11.20 6.35
C THR A 2 6.30 11.19 4.86
N GLN A 3 7.29 10.96 4.01
CA GLN A 3 7.10 10.84 2.56
C GLN A 3 6.99 9.37 2.16
N TYR A 4 5.97 9.06 1.37
CA TYR A 4 5.72 7.75 0.78
C TYR A 4 5.93 7.85 -0.73
N GLN A 5 6.46 6.78 -1.33
CA GLN A 5 6.67 6.70 -2.78
C GLN A 5 5.42 6.13 -3.49
N ALA A 6 4.58 5.39 -2.79
CA ALA A 6 3.31 4.90 -3.31
C ALA A 6 2.20 4.94 -2.26
N LEU A 7 1.00 5.30 -2.71
CA LEU A 7 -0.25 5.18 -1.98
C LEU A 7 -1.14 4.17 -2.71
N ILE A 8 -1.57 3.13 -2.00
CA ILE A 8 -2.48 2.10 -2.53
C ILE A 8 -3.80 2.21 -1.77
N ILE A 9 -4.90 2.33 -2.49
CA ILE A 9 -6.26 2.39 -1.94
C ILE A 9 -6.94 1.06 -2.25
N GLY A 10 -7.34 0.34 -1.21
CA GLY A 10 -7.90 -1.00 -1.26
C GLY A 10 -6.89 -2.09 -0.86
N PHE A 11 -7.21 -2.88 0.17
CA PHE A 11 -6.42 -4.01 0.68
C PHE A 11 -6.96 -5.38 0.22
N GLY A 12 -7.61 -5.42 -0.95
CA GLY A 12 -7.93 -6.67 -1.63
C GLY A 12 -6.69 -7.41 -2.13
N LYS A 13 -6.89 -8.55 -2.83
CA LYS A 13 -5.81 -9.40 -3.36
C LYS A 13 -4.77 -8.63 -4.17
N ALA A 14 -5.21 -7.77 -5.08
CA ALA A 14 -4.33 -6.97 -5.92
C ALA A 14 -3.54 -5.93 -5.11
N GLY A 15 -4.24 -5.15 -4.27
CA GLY A 15 -3.64 -4.06 -3.50
C GLY A 15 -2.52 -4.53 -2.58
N LYS A 16 -2.76 -5.58 -1.79
CA LYS A 16 -1.72 -6.15 -0.91
C LYS A 16 -0.55 -6.76 -1.68
N THR A 17 -0.80 -7.32 -2.86
CA THR A 17 0.24 -7.94 -3.71
C THR A 17 1.14 -6.86 -4.29
N LEU A 18 0.56 -5.81 -4.86
CA LEU A 18 1.33 -4.67 -5.39
C LEU A 18 2.12 -3.97 -4.28
N ALA A 19 1.51 -3.75 -3.11
CA ALA A 19 2.18 -3.14 -1.97
C ALA A 19 3.42 -3.93 -1.53
N ALA A 20 3.30 -5.26 -1.42
CA ALA A 20 4.41 -6.12 -1.06
C ALA A 20 5.52 -6.11 -2.12
N THR A 21 5.16 -6.12 -3.41
CA THR A 21 6.14 -6.03 -4.50
C THR A 21 6.92 -4.71 -4.45
N LEU A 22 6.25 -3.57 -4.30
CA LEU A 22 6.89 -2.26 -4.21
C LEU A 22 7.73 -2.12 -2.93
N ALA A 23 7.25 -2.64 -1.80
CA ALA A 23 8.02 -2.65 -0.56
C ALA A 23 9.31 -3.48 -0.70
N LYS A 24 9.26 -4.61 -1.42
CA LYS A 24 10.45 -5.42 -1.74
C LYS A 24 11.46 -4.70 -2.62
N THR A 25 11.04 -3.72 -3.44
CA THR A 25 11.94 -2.84 -4.20
C THR A 25 12.43 -1.64 -3.39
N GLY A 26 12.21 -1.63 -2.07
CA GLY A 26 12.69 -0.59 -1.15
C GLY A 26 11.79 0.63 -1.05
N TRP A 27 10.61 0.62 -1.67
CA TRP A 27 9.71 1.76 -1.61
C TRP A 27 9.00 1.83 -0.26
N ARG A 28 8.86 3.05 0.28
CA ARG A 28 7.96 3.31 1.41
C ARG A 28 6.54 3.44 0.89
N VAL A 29 5.72 2.44 1.15
CA VAL A 29 4.34 2.34 0.65
C VAL A 29 3.34 2.53 1.78
N ALA A 30 2.28 3.31 1.52
CA ALA A 30 1.11 3.39 2.39
C ALA A 30 -0.06 2.63 1.75
N ILE A 31 -0.78 1.84 2.54
CA ILE A 31 -2.02 1.17 2.13
C ILE A 31 -3.16 1.74 2.97
N ILE A 32 -4.26 2.11 2.31
CA ILE A 32 -5.48 2.60 2.94
C ILE A 32 -6.65 1.71 2.52
N GLU A 33 -7.51 1.33 3.47
CA GLU A 33 -8.74 0.57 3.23
C GLU A 33 -9.86 1.20 4.06
N GLN A 34 -11.09 1.18 3.54
CA GLN A 34 -12.25 1.59 4.29
C GLN A 34 -12.55 0.54 5.38
N SER A 35 -12.78 0.99 6.62
CA SER A 35 -13.24 0.09 7.66
C SER A 35 -14.60 -0.51 7.29
N ALA A 36 -14.76 -1.82 7.50
CA ALA A 36 -16.10 -2.41 7.52
C ALA A 36 -16.89 -1.72 8.64
N SER A 37 -18.08 -1.22 8.30
CA SER A 37 -18.96 -0.47 9.21
C SER A 37 -19.31 -1.25 10.48
#